data_AF-A0A4P7KQN0-F1
#
_entry.id   AF-A0A4P7KQN0-F1
#
_cell.length_a   1.000
_cell.length_b   1.000
_cell.length_c   1.000
_cell.angle_alpha   90.00
_cell.angle_beta   90.00
_cell.angle_gamma   90.00
#
_symmetry.space_group_name_H-M   'P 1'
#
loop_
_entity.id
_entity.type
_entity.pdbx_description
1 polymer ?
#
loop_
_entity_poly.entity_id
_entity_poly.type
_entity_poly.pdbx_seq_one_letter_code
_entity_poly.pdbx_strand_id
1 'polypeptide(L)'
;MIESILNNNLKIACVLIIVLTVYVLIKFRNTKYNVSLVSSATPVSKLAFSCILFTSGLDIGLIMFPLMEFNKYKNPEYLGINPLSVEIGFWGGAVWIFYFLTTFYFAYIEVKVKLFENNKMKFILALLMLLQQIYL
;
A
#
# COMPACT_ATOMS: atom_id res chain seq x y z
N MET A 1 -24.46 -8.63 12.54
CA MET A 1 -24.48 -7.17 12.23
C MET A 1 -23.08 -6.61 12.01
N ILE A 2 -22.15 -6.79 12.95
CA ILE A 2 -20.76 -6.27 12.85
C ILE A 2 -20.00 -6.84 11.63
N GLU A 3 -20.08 -8.15 11.37
CA GLU A 3 -19.39 -8.78 10.23
C GLU A 3 -19.85 -8.24 8.87
N SER A 4 -21.14 -7.95 8.74
CA SER A 4 -21.69 -7.36 7.51
C SER A 4 -21.15 -5.95 7.28
N ILE A 5 -21.04 -5.14 8.34
CA ILE A 5 -20.45 -3.80 8.28
C ILE A 5 -18.98 -3.90 7.89
N LEU A 6 -18.23 -4.82 8.51
CA LEU A 6 -16.81 -5.01 8.22
C LEU A 6 -16.58 -5.44 6.76
N ASN A 7 -17.34 -6.43 6.29
CA ASN A 7 -17.21 -6.91 4.91
C ASN A 7 -17.57 -5.82 3.89
N ASN A 8 -18.60 -5.02 4.18
CA ASN A 8 -18.97 -3.90 3.31
C ASN A 8 -17.89 -2.81 3.29
N ASN A 9 -17.32 -2.47 4.45
CA ASN A 9 -16.20 -1.53 4.54
C ASN A 9 -15.00 -2.00 3.73
N LEU A 10 -14.60 -3.27 3.88
CA LEU A 10 -13.47 -3.85 3.15
C LEU A 10 -13.69 -3.80 1.63
N LYS A 11 -14.88 -4.18 1.15
CA LYS A 11 -15.23 -4.10 -0.28
C LYS A 11 -15.12 -2.67 -0.81
N ILE A 12 -15.65 -1.70 -0.07
CA ILE A 12 -15.57 -0.28 -0.43
C ILE A 12 -14.11 0.17 -0.47
N ALA A 13 -13.31 -0.18 0.54
CA ALA A 13 -11.90 0.16 0.61
C ALA A 13 -11.10 -0.40 -0.59
N CYS A 14 -11.30 -1.67 -0.94
CA CYS A 14 -10.64 -2.28 -2.09
C CYS A 14 -11.00 -1.56 -3.40
N VAL A 15 -12.28 -1.26 -3.63
CA VAL A 15 -12.72 -0.53 -4.83
C VAL A 15 -12.12 0.87 -4.85
N LEU A 16 -12.14 1.58 -3.72
CA LEU A 16 -11.56 2.92 -3.61
C LEU A 16 -10.07 2.94 -3.92
N ILE A 17 -9.29 1.98 -3.41
CA ILE A 17 -7.85 1.88 -3.67
C ILE A 17 -7.57 1.69 -5.16
N ILE A 18 -8.32 0.82 -5.83
CA ILE A 18 -8.16 0.58 -7.28
C ILE A 18 -8.52 1.85 -8.06
N VAL A 19 -9.66 2.47 -7.74
CA VAL A 19 -10.12 3.71 -8.40
C VAL A 19 -9.11 4.85 -8.21
N LEU A 20 -8.63 5.06 -6.98
CA LEU A 20 -7.64 6.08 -6.67
C LEU A 20 -6.32 5.83 -7.41
N THR A 21 -5.88 4.58 -7.47
CA THR A 21 -4.68 4.21 -8.23
C THR A 21 -4.84 4.54 -9.71
N VAL A 22 -5.93 4.10 -10.33
CA VAL A 22 -6.21 4.39 -11.75
C VAL A 22 -6.30 5.90 -11.99
N TYR A 23 -6.98 6.64 -11.11
CA TYR A 23 -7.08 8.09 -11.19
C TYR A 23 -5.71 8.77 -11.10
N VAL A 24 -4.86 8.37 -10.14
CA VAL A 24 -3.50 8.90 -10.00
C VAL A 24 -2.66 8.60 -11.24
N LEU A 25 -2.72 7.38 -11.75
CA LEU A 25 -1.98 6.98 -12.95
C LEU A 25 -2.41 7.78 -14.18
N ILE A 26 -3.70 8.03 -14.38
CA ILE A 26 -4.21 8.81 -15.51
C ILE A 26 -3.84 10.29 -15.35
N LYS A 27 -4.15 10.88 -14.20
CA LYS A 27 -3.99 12.32 -13.95
C LYS A 27 -2.52 12.74 -13.94
N PHE A 28 -1.65 11.89 -13.37
CA PHE A 28 -0.24 12.23 -13.17
C PHE A 28 0.73 11.53 -14.13
N ARG A 29 0.22 10.85 -15.18
CA ARG A 29 1.02 10.15 -16.19
C ARG A 29 2.18 10.96 -16.75
N ASN A 30 1.93 12.23 -17.10
CA ASN A 30 2.89 13.09 -17.80
C ASN A 30 3.64 14.05 -16.86
N THR A 31 3.40 13.95 -15.55
CA THR A 31 4.02 14.84 -14.58
C THR A 31 5.45 14.40 -14.35
N LYS A 32 6.40 15.28 -14.65
CA LYS A 32 7.79 15.06 -14.29
C LYS A 32 7.97 15.36 -12.80
N TYR A 33 8.66 14.45 -12.11
CA TYR A 33 9.08 14.69 -10.74
C TYR A 33 10.04 15.87 -10.70
N ASN A 34 9.72 16.90 -9.94
CA ASN A 34 10.58 18.07 -9.83
C ASN A 34 11.64 17.83 -8.75
N VAL A 35 12.84 17.48 -9.18
CA VAL A 35 14.00 17.22 -8.31
C VAL A 35 14.35 18.45 -7.45
N SER A 36 14.02 19.67 -7.89
CA SER A 36 14.29 20.89 -7.11
C SER A 36 13.46 21.02 -5.82
N LEU A 37 12.39 20.22 -5.67
CA LEU A 37 11.58 20.17 -4.45
C LEU A 37 12.17 19.21 -3.40
N VAL A 38 13.09 18.34 -3.78
CA VAL A 38 13.78 17.38 -2.90
C VAL A 38 15.28 17.45 -3.18
N SER A 39 15.92 18.44 -2.55
CA SER A 39 17.31 18.84 -2.80
C SER A 39 18.37 17.77 -2.49
N SER A 40 17.99 16.67 -1.83
CA SER A 40 18.89 15.59 -1.39
C SER A 40 18.83 14.31 -2.23
N ALA A 41 17.95 14.24 -3.25
CA ALA A 41 17.77 13.01 -4.02
C ALA A 41 18.82 12.87 -5.14
N THR A 42 19.65 11.83 -5.06
CA THR A 42 20.50 11.41 -6.18
C THR A 42 19.72 10.44 -7.07
N PRO A 43 19.67 10.65 -8.39
CA PRO A 43 18.98 9.73 -9.29
C PRO A 43 19.73 8.40 -9.34
N VAL A 44 19.07 7.33 -8.90
CA VAL A 44 19.59 5.96 -9.04
C VAL A 44 19.26 5.39 -10.43
N SER A 45 20.01 4.38 -10.86
CA SER A 45 19.70 3.66 -12.09
C SER A 45 18.33 2.98 -11.98
N LYS A 46 17.63 2.80 -13.11
CA LYS A 46 16.32 2.12 -13.13
C LYS A 46 16.40 0.71 -12.53
N LEU A 47 17.53 0.02 -12.73
CA LEU A 47 17.77 -1.29 -12.16
C LEU A 47 17.92 -1.22 -10.64
N ALA A 48 18.76 -0.31 -10.14
CA ALA A 48 18.92 -0.11 -8.70
C ALA A 48 17.60 0.28 -8.04
N PHE A 49 16.81 1.16 -8.68
CA PHE A 49 15.46 1.49 -8.23
C PHE A 49 14.56 0.25 -8.12
N SER A 50 14.54 -0.61 -9.15
CA SER A 50 13.77 -1.85 -9.13
C SER A 50 14.23 -2.80 -8.01
N CYS A 51 15.54 -2.93 -7.80
CA CYS A 51 16.08 -3.74 -6.72
C CYS A 51 15.68 -3.19 -5.35
N ILE A 52 15.82 -1.88 -5.14
CA ILE A 52 15.41 -1.21 -3.90
C ILE A 52 13.93 -1.48 -3.64
N LEU A 53 13.06 -1.20 -4.61
CA LEU A 53 11.62 -1.40 -4.52
C LEU A 53 11.28 -2.86 -4.17
N PHE A 54 11.95 -3.82 -4.80
CA PHE A 54 11.76 -5.24 -4.51
C PHE A 54 12.21 -5.59 -3.08
N THR A 55 13.41 -5.19 -2.67
CA THR A 55 13.97 -5.51 -1.35
C THR A 55 13.26 -4.79 -0.20
N SER A 56 12.76 -3.58 -0.42
CA SER A 56 12.01 -2.82 0.60
C SER A 56 10.57 -3.32 0.74
N GLY A 57 10.00 -3.85 -0.34
CA GLY A 57 8.67 -4.44 -0.34
C GLY A 57 8.63 -5.86 0.21
N LEU A 58 9.77 -6.56 0.22
CA LEU A 58 9.92 -7.94 0.70
C LEU A 58 9.89 -7.99 2.23
N ASP A 59 8.69 -7.84 2.78
CA ASP A 59 8.42 -8.08 4.20
C ASP A 59 8.23 -9.59 4.47
N ILE A 60 8.54 -10.04 5.69
CA ILE A 60 8.30 -11.41 6.16
C ILE A 60 6.85 -11.83 5.91
N GLY A 61 5.91 -10.89 6.05
CA GLY A 61 4.49 -11.10 5.75
C GLY A 61 4.25 -11.61 4.33
N LEU A 62 4.99 -11.13 3.32
CA LEU A 62 4.81 -11.58 1.93
C LEU A 62 5.26 -13.02 1.69
N ILE A 63 6.03 -13.62 2.60
CA ILE A 63 6.41 -15.04 2.55
C ILE A 63 5.49 -15.86 3.47
N MET A 64 5.27 -15.37 4.68
CA MET A 64 4.57 -16.11 5.74
C MET A 64 3.08 -16.25 5.44
N PHE A 65 2.40 -15.19 5.00
CA PHE A 65 0.95 -15.24 4.79
C PHE A 65 0.53 -16.17 3.64
N PRO A 66 1.16 -16.16 2.45
CA PRO A 66 0.88 -17.18 1.43
C PRO A 66 1.01 -18.60 1.97
N LEU A 67 2.10 -18.92 2.68
CA LEU A 67 2.31 -20.26 3.22
C LEU A 67 1.21 -20.70 4.22
N MET A 68 0.70 -19.77 5.02
CA MET A 68 -0.37 -20.06 5.98
C MET A 68 -1.76 -20.10 5.33
N GLU A 69 -2.00 -19.27 4.33
CA GLU A 69 -3.33 -19.08 3.73
C GLU A 69 -3.58 -19.93 2.48
N PHE A 70 -2.54 -20.46 1.81
CA PHE A 70 -2.65 -21.25 0.58
C PHE A 70 -3.73 -22.34 0.66
N ASN A 71 -3.72 -23.09 1.76
CA ASN A 71 -4.65 -24.19 1.96
C ASN A 71 -6.08 -23.72 2.21
N LYS A 72 -6.26 -22.53 2.80
CA LYS A 72 -7.58 -21.93 3.01
C LYS A 72 -8.25 -21.57 1.69
N TYR A 73 -7.46 -21.15 0.69
CA TYR A 73 -7.96 -20.81 -0.64
C TYR A 73 -8.50 -22.00 -1.45
N LYS A 74 -8.28 -23.24 -0.99
CA LYS A 74 -8.89 -24.45 -1.57
C LYS A 74 -10.33 -24.69 -1.11
N ASN A 75 -10.79 -23.95 -0.10
CA ASN A 75 -12.12 -24.15 0.45
C ASN A 75 -13.21 -23.73 -0.55
N PRO A 76 -14.43 -24.31 -0.47
CA PRO A 76 -15.54 -24.01 -1.39
C PRO A 76 -15.94 -22.53 -1.42
N GLU A 77 -15.66 -21.79 -0.35
CA GLU A 77 -15.91 -20.35 -0.20
C GLU A 77 -15.22 -19.50 -1.28
N TYR A 78 -14.13 -19.98 -1.87
CA TYR A 78 -13.38 -19.30 -2.93
C TYR A 78 -13.86 -19.68 -4.34
N LEU A 79 -15.05 -20.28 -4.47
CA LEU A 79 -15.74 -20.53 -5.73
C LEU A 79 -14.91 -21.36 -6.74
N GLY A 80 -14.00 -22.19 -6.26
CA GLY A 80 -13.11 -23.01 -7.10
C GLY A 80 -12.07 -22.20 -7.87
N ILE A 81 -11.81 -20.93 -7.51
CA ILE A 81 -10.69 -20.15 -8.05
C ILE A 81 -9.39 -20.88 -7.70
N ASN A 82 -8.45 -20.92 -8.64
CA ASN A 82 -7.13 -21.49 -8.39
C ASN A 82 -6.47 -20.77 -7.18
N PRO A 83 -6.12 -21.48 -6.09
CA PRO A 83 -5.49 -20.89 -4.91
C PRO A 83 -4.29 -20.00 -5.24
N LEU A 84 -3.48 -20.41 -6.22
CA LEU A 84 -2.31 -19.66 -6.66
C LEU A 84 -2.69 -18.28 -7.24
N SER A 85 -3.81 -18.19 -7.95
CA SER A 85 -4.30 -16.93 -8.50
C SER A 85 -4.75 -15.96 -7.41
N VAL A 86 -5.33 -16.48 -6.33
CA VAL A 86 -5.74 -15.69 -5.17
C VAL A 86 -4.51 -15.09 -4.49
N GLU A 87 -3.48 -15.89 -4.25
CA GLU A 87 -2.24 -15.43 -3.61
C GLU A 87 -1.49 -14.39 -4.44
N ILE A 88 -1.30 -14.64 -5.74
CA ILE A 88 -0.64 -13.68 -6.63
C ILE A 88 -1.45 -12.38 -6.66
N GLY A 89 -2.78 -12.45 -6.66
CA GLY A 89 -3.65 -11.30 -6.62
C GLY A 89 -3.47 -10.45 -5.37
N PHE A 90 -3.49 -11.06 -4.18
CA PHE A 90 -3.36 -10.33 -2.92
C PHE A 90 -1.92 -9.90 -2.64
N TRP A 91 -0.99 -10.85 -2.59
CA TRP A 91 0.37 -10.64 -2.10
C TRP A 91 1.32 -10.15 -3.21
N GLY A 92 1.09 -10.55 -4.45
CA GLY A 92 1.85 -10.09 -5.61
C GLY A 92 1.31 -8.80 -6.26
N GLY A 93 0.03 -8.48 -6.06
CA GLY A 93 -0.64 -7.36 -6.73
C GLY A 93 -1.18 -6.29 -5.80
N ALA A 94 -2.18 -6.63 -4.97
CA ALA A 94 -2.93 -5.64 -4.19
C ALA A 94 -2.06 -4.86 -3.18
N VAL A 95 -1.13 -5.55 -2.50
CA VAL A 95 -0.17 -4.90 -1.58
C VAL A 95 0.72 -3.89 -2.31
N TRP A 96 1.19 -4.23 -3.50
CA TRP A 96 2.04 -3.33 -4.31
C TRP A 96 1.30 -2.11 -4.81
N ILE A 97 0.01 -2.24 -5.13
CA ILE A 97 -0.86 -1.10 -5.47
C ILE A 97 -0.96 -0.14 -4.28
N PHE A 98 -1.14 -0.66 -3.08
CA PHE A 98 -1.20 0.15 -1.87
C PHE A 98 0.14 0.87 -1.58
N TYR A 99 1.27 0.17 -1.74
CA TYR A 99 2.60 0.76 -1.63
C TYR A 99 2.84 1.86 -2.65
N PHE A 100 2.42 1.66 -3.90
CA PHE A 100 2.50 2.69 -4.92
C PHE A 100 1.72 3.95 -4.52
N LEU A 101 0.46 3.80 -4.10
CA LEU A 101 -0.41 4.94 -3.78
C LEU A 101 0.12 5.76 -2.59
N THR A 102 0.55 5.07 -1.53
CA THR A 102 1.13 5.70 -0.33
C THR A 102 2.47 6.36 -0.63
N THR A 103 3.35 5.69 -1.37
CA THR A 103 4.63 6.28 -1.82
C THR A 103 4.39 7.51 -2.68
N PHE A 104 3.43 7.45 -3.62
CA PHE A 104 3.06 8.59 -4.45
C PHE A 104 2.56 9.76 -3.62
N TYR A 105 1.72 9.50 -2.61
CA TYR A 105 1.27 10.53 -1.67
C TYR A 105 2.47 11.22 -1.01
N PHE A 106 3.36 10.48 -0.35
CA PHE A 106 4.48 11.09 0.37
C PHE A 106 5.50 11.76 -0.54
N ALA A 107 5.84 11.12 -1.67
CA ALA A 107 6.86 11.62 -2.57
C ALA A 107 6.41 12.87 -3.35
N TYR A 108 5.11 12.97 -3.68
CA TYR A 108 4.62 14.02 -4.60
C TYR A 108 3.55 14.94 -4.01
N ILE A 109 2.58 14.40 -3.28
CA ILE A 109 1.44 15.20 -2.74
C ILE A 109 1.84 15.88 -1.42
N GLU A 110 2.43 15.13 -0.49
CA GLU A 110 2.73 15.60 0.86
C GLU A 110 3.71 16.78 0.85
N VAL A 111 4.69 16.80 -0.06
CA VAL A 111 5.62 17.93 -0.22
C VAL A 111 4.89 19.25 -0.49
N LYS A 112 3.68 19.20 -1.06
CA LYS A 112 2.83 20.37 -1.36
C LYS A 112 1.81 20.66 -0.27
N VAL A 113 1.23 19.62 0.33
CA VAL A 113 0.15 19.76 1.33
C VAL A 113 0.71 20.00 2.74
N LYS A 114 1.88 19.40 3.05
CA LYS A 114 2.58 19.54 4.33
C LYS A 114 1.70 19.23 5.54
N LEU A 115 0.81 18.24 5.39
CA LEU A 115 -0.13 17.83 6.42
C LEU A 115 0.58 17.43 7.72
N PHE A 116 1.73 16.75 7.59
CA PHE A 116 2.52 16.32 8.73
C PHE A 116 3.41 17.41 9.34
N GLU A 117 3.46 18.62 8.77
CA GLU A 117 4.12 19.76 9.43
C GLU A 117 3.27 20.31 10.59
N ASN A 118 1.95 20.10 10.56
CA ASN A 118 1.01 20.53 11.59
C ASN A 118 1.21 19.77 12.91
N ASN A 119 1.41 20.51 14.01
CA ASN A 119 1.61 19.96 15.35
C ASN A 119 0.45 19.04 15.81
N LYS A 120 -0.79 19.31 15.39
CA LYS A 120 -1.94 18.44 15.72
C LYS A 120 -1.81 17.07 15.07
N MET A 121 -1.42 17.02 13.80
CA MET A 121 -1.25 15.76 13.07
C MET A 121 -0.09 14.93 13.64
N LYS A 122 1.02 15.58 14.00
CA LYS A 122 2.13 14.92 14.70
C LYS A 122 1.69 14.30 16.03
N PHE A 123 0.89 15.03 16.81
CA PHE A 123 0.37 14.51 18.09
C PHE A 123 -0.55 13.30 17.88
N ILE A 124 -1.48 13.37 16.92
CA ILE A 124 -2.37 12.24 16.60
C ILE A 124 -1.56 11.02 16.16
N LEU A 125 -0.56 11.22 15.29
CA LEU A 125 0.31 10.13 14.84
C LEU A 125 1.09 9.51 16.00
N ALA A 126 1.66 10.32 16.88
CA ALA A 126 2.37 9.84 18.06
C ALA A 126 1.45 9.04 19.00
N LEU A 127 0.22 9.51 19.20
CA LEU A 127 -0.78 8.80 20.00
C LEU A 127 -1.14 7.44 19.38
N LEU A 128 -1.36 7.39 18.07
CA LEU A 128 -1.66 6.15 17.34
C LEU A 128 -0.51 5.14 17.46
N MET A 129 0.73 5.59 17.29
CA MET A 129 1.90 4.73 17.44
C MET A 129 2.02 4.15 18.85
N LEU A 130 1.81 4.97 19.88
CA LEU A 130 1.81 4.51 21.27
C LEU A 130 0.71 3.48 21.54
N LEU A 131 -0.51 3.75 21.08
CA LEU A 131 -1.62 2.82 21.24
C LEU A 131 -1.31 1.48 20.56
N GLN A 132 -0.82 1.49 19.33
CA GLN A 132 -0.54 0.25 18.59
C GLN A 132 0.53 -0.61 19.27
N GLN A 133 1.52 0.01 19.91
CA GLN A 133 2.56 -0.72 20.63
C GLN A 133 2.10 -1.29 21.98
N ILE A 134 0.99 -0.79 22.54
CA ILE A 134 0.39 -1.35 23.77
C ILE A 134 -0.44 -2.61 23.46
N TYR A 135 -0.93 -2.77 22.23
CA TYR A 135 -1.75 -3.91 21.79
C TYR A 135 -0.96 -5.03 21.09
N LEU A 136 0.37 -4.92 21.02
CA LEU A 136 1.31 -5.91 20.50
C LEU A 136 2.14 -6.48 21.67
#